data_AF-A0A927RS32-F1
#
_entry.id   AF-A0A927RS32-F1
#
_cell.length_a   1.000
_cell.length_b   1.000
_cell.length_c   1.000
_cell.angle_alpha   90.00
_cell.angle_beta   90.00
_cell.angle_gamma   90.00
#
_symmetry.space_group_name_H-M   'P 1'
#
loop_
_entity.id
_entity.type
_entity.pdbx_description
1 polymer ?
#
loop_
_entity_poly.entity_id
_entity_poly.type
_entity_poly.pdbx_seq_one_letter_code
_entity_poly.pdbx_strand_id
1 'polypeptide(L)'
;MKKWICILLATSCVATFAACNDETEEEKNAEIFQTPSKTEMGLYTELSLEVFDDVKDSNVEWESSDTDVLEVVDGVVFAKSQGTASVSAIYDDDEQSLELTVVAAASTPYIDETEMSLIVGGDFTFNPYLYVNGTAFDNATYTVVSSNTSVVSVAEGCVLKANGAGEATLSVKASWRGITDIATATLPCVVNENEGIVPTHKDIVLYDVEKSFRGQNFSNAEELSAQVFSAGEVVENADIVWTSENEDVAIVSGEQLQAKSVGTTKLIGTYTKANGESIQTFINVAVEYAVLDLNDDLLIGLNETDNLVDGNWYFGDGYTASVIEVEKLGKSYAVTDDSVAGTTFGDALAGICV
;
A
#
# COMPACT_ATOMS: atom_id res chain seq x y z
N MET A 1 -2.72 -114.63 -1.34
CA MET A 1 -3.62 -115.80 -1.42
C MET A 1 -5.01 -115.37 -0.96
N LYS A 2 -6.05 -115.68 -1.74
CA LYS A 2 -7.51 -115.71 -1.43
C LYS A 2 -8.07 -114.48 -0.67
N LYS A 3 -8.67 -113.49 -1.36
CA LYS A 3 -10.11 -113.44 -1.75
C LYS A 3 -11.04 -114.06 -0.71
N TRP A 4 -11.89 -113.25 -0.10
CA TRP A 4 -13.30 -113.58 0.16
C TRP A 4 -14.18 -112.36 -0.17
N ILE A 5 -15.34 -112.70 -0.74
CA ILE A 5 -16.30 -111.87 -1.47
C ILE A 5 -17.67 -112.12 -0.82
N CYS A 6 -18.50 -111.08 -0.82
CA CYS A 6 -19.96 -111.03 -0.66
C CYS A 6 -20.59 -111.35 0.71
N ILE A 7 -21.42 -110.41 1.20
CA ILE A 7 -22.88 -110.56 1.17
C ILE A 7 -23.53 -109.18 1.00
N LEU A 8 -24.37 -109.09 -0.03
CA LEU A 8 -25.34 -108.03 -0.32
C LEU A 8 -26.56 -108.21 0.59
N LEU A 9 -27.07 -107.12 1.16
CA LEU A 9 -28.50 -106.97 1.43
C LEU A 9 -28.87 -105.49 1.35
N ALA A 10 -29.58 -105.16 0.29
CA ALA A 10 -30.17 -103.87 0.03
C ALA A 10 -31.47 -103.73 0.85
N THR A 11 -31.63 -102.62 1.54
CA THR A 11 -32.96 -102.10 1.88
C THR A 11 -32.92 -100.57 1.84
N SER A 12 -33.72 -100.05 0.92
CA SER A 12 -33.97 -98.66 0.59
C SER A 12 -34.61 -97.89 1.76
N CYS A 13 -34.09 -96.72 2.09
CA CYS A 13 -34.85 -95.60 2.68
C CYS A 13 -34.20 -94.26 2.30
N VAL A 14 -35.05 -93.29 1.99
CA VAL A 14 -34.79 -92.00 1.33
C VAL A 14 -34.60 -90.87 2.35
N ALA A 15 -33.67 -89.94 2.03
CA ALA A 15 -33.49 -88.54 2.48
C ALA A 15 -33.26 -88.30 3.99
N THR A 16 -32.40 -87.37 4.45
CA THR A 16 -32.08 -86.03 3.95
C THR A 16 -30.61 -85.64 4.22
N PHE A 17 -30.11 -84.72 3.40
CA PHE A 17 -28.84 -84.03 3.58
C PHE A 17 -28.93 -83.05 4.75
N ALA A 18 -27.93 -83.09 5.64
CA ALA A 18 -27.48 -81.96 6.45
C ALA A 18 -25.99 -82.18 6.71
N ALA A 19 -25.17 -81.89 5.69
CA ALA A 19 -23.75 -81.70 5.92
C ALA A 19 -23.59 -80.26 6.44
N CYS A 20 -23.34 -80.12 7.75
CA CYS A 20 -22.76 -78.90 8.31
C CYS A 20 -21.37 -78.73 7.67
N ASN A 21 -21.32 -77.90 6.63
CA ASN A 21 -20.09 -77.25 6.21
C ASN A 21 -20.01 -75.97 7.05
N ASP A 22 -19.37 -76.06 8.23
CA ASP A 22 -18.89 -74.86 8.92
C ASP A 22 -17.70 -74.34 8.10
N GLU A 23 -18.01 -73.65 7.00
CA GLU A 23 -17.14 -72.60 6.51
C GLU A 23 -17.39 -71.42 7.42
N THR A 24 -16.51 -71.26 8.41
CA THR A 24 -16.30 -69.96 9.03
C THR A 24 -15.87 -69.00 7.92
N GLU A 25 -16.82 -68.19 7.44
CA GLU A 25 -16.52 -67.00 6.66
C GLU A 25 -15.65 -66.10 7.55
N GLU A 26 -14.38 -65.96 7.18
CA GLU A 26 -13.54 -64.89 7.70
C GLU A 26 -14.18 -63.60 7.17
N GLU A 27 -14.83 -62.82 8.04
CA GLU A 27 -15.21 -61.43 7.76
C GLU A 27 -13.92 -60.68 7.43
N LYS A 28 -13.61 -60.60 6.15
CA LYS A 28 -12.53 -59.76 5.65
C LYS A 28 -13.10 -58.35 5.60
N ASN A 29 -12.90 -57.56 6.66
CA ASN A 29 -13.18 -56.12 6.63
C ASN A 29 -12.56 -55.55 5.34
N ALA A 30 -13.37 -54.85 4.55
CA ALA A 30 -12.88 -54.21 3.33
C ALA A 30 -11.83 -53.16 3.70
N GLU A 31 -10.69 -53.19 3.01
CA GLU A 31 -9.73 -52.08 3.09
C GLU A 31 -10.26 -50.98 2.17
N ILE A 32 -10.63 -49.82 2.74
CA ILE A 32 -11.21 -48.67 2.04
C ILE A 32 -10.10 -47.75 1.53
N PHE A 33 -9.05 -47.50 2.31
CA PHE A 33 -7.92 -46.67 1.92
C PHE A 33 -6.56 -47.24 2.37
N GLN A 34 -5.52 -46.85 1.66
CA GLN A 34 -4.14 -47.21 1.98
C GLN A 34 -3.68 -46.50 3.26
N THR A 35 -3.30 -47.28 4.27
CA THR A 35 -2.75 -46.72 5.50
C THR A 35 -1.33 -46.20 5.27
N PRO A 36 -1.04 -44.93 5.62
CA PRO A 36 0.28 -44.38 5.47
C PRO A 36 1.26 -45.06 6.44
N SER A 37 2.53 -45.14 6.05
CA SER A 37 3.61 -45.71 6.89
C SER A 37 3.91 -44.91 8.17
N LYS A 38 3.33 -43.70 8.31
CA LYS A 38 3.49 -42.80 9.45
C LYS A 38 2.12 -42.38 9.97
N THR A 39 2.00 -42.34 11.29
CA THR A 39 0.82 -41.86 12.03
C THR A 39 1.04 -40.48 12.65
N GLU A 40 2.04 -39.74 12.19
CA GLU A 40 2.34 -38.37 12.61
C GLU A 40 2.26 -37.41 11.43
N MET A 41 1.66 -36.25 11.64
CA MET A 41 1.63 -35.15 10.67
C MET A 41 1.96 -33.81 11.34
N GLY A 42 2.57 -32.90 10.59
CA GLY A 42 2.89 -31.56 11.10
C GLY A 42 1.65 -30.67 11.16
N LEU A 43 1.60 -29.78 12.14
CA LEU A 43 0.57 -28.74 12.22
C LEU A 43 0.49 -27.94 10.91
N TYR A 44 -0.73 -27.65 10.42
CA TYR A 44 -1.02 -26.96 9.15
C TYR A 44 -0.54 -27.67 7.88
N THR A 45 -0.26 -28.98 7.96
CA THR A 45 0.02 -29.81 6.79
C THR A 45 -1.22 -30.56 6.33
N GLU A 46 -1.16 -31.10 5.11
CA GLU A 46 -2.18 -31.96 4.54
C GLU A 46 -1.63 -33.38 4.34
N LEU A 47 -2.51 -34.37 4.44
CA LEU A 47 -2.24 -35.77 4.14
C LEU A 47 -3.40 -36.29 3.28
N SER A 48 -3.10 -36.70 2.04
CA SER A 48 -4.10 -37.36 1.19
C SER A 48 -4.12 -38.85 1.47
N LEU A 49 -5.32 -39.39 1.70
CA LEU A 49 -5.56 -40.82 1.90
C LEU A 49 -6.01 -41.43 0.57
N GLU A 50 -5.19 -42.32 0.02
CA GLU A 50 -5.47 -42.96 -1.26
C GLU A 50 -6.49 -44.10 -1.07
N VAL A 51 -7.71 -43.90 -1.57
CA VAL A 51 -8.76 -44.91 -1.64
C VAL A 51 -8.39 -46.00 -2.67
N PHE A 52 -8.72 -47.26 -2.37
CA PHE A 52 -8.46 -48.36 -3.31
C PHE A 52 -9.34 -48.27 -4.58
N ASP A 53 -8.86 -48.84 -5.70
CA ASP A 53 -9.54 -48.69 -7.00
C ASP A 53 -10.96 -49.29 -7.04
N ASP A 54 -11.27 -50.26 -6.18
CA ASP A 54 -12.60 -50.85 -6.01
C ASP A 54 -13.62 -49.92 -5.33
N VAL A 55 -13.14 -48.89 -4.62
CA VAL A 55 -13.96 -47.89 -3.92
C VAL A 55 -13.79 -46.46 -4.45
N LYS A 56 -12.93 -46.24 -5.45
CA LYS A 56 -12.49 -44.92 -5.93
C LYS A 56 -13.56 -44.09 -6.66
N ASP A 57 -14.52 -44.75 -7.31
CA ASP A 57 -15.63 -44.09 -8.00
C ASP A 57 -16.91 -44.01 -7.12
N SER A 58 -16.78 -44.35 -5.84
CA SER A 58 -17.87 -44.41 -4.87
C SER A 58 -17.88 -43.18 -3.95
N ASN A 59 -19.05 -42.87 -3.38
CA ASN A 59 -19.21 -41.80 -2.40
C ASN A 59 -18.74 -42.28 -1.02
N VAL A 60 -17.42 -42.26 -0.78
CA VAL A 60 -16.83 -42.55 0.54
C VAL A 60 -17.13 -41.38 1.47
N GLU A 61 -17.79 -41.66 2.59
CA GLU A 61 -18.02 -40.67 3.63
C GLU A 61 -16.81 -40.61 4.56
N TRP A 62 -16.36 -39.40 4.89
CA TRP A 62 -15.19 -39.17 5.73
C TRP A 62 -15.58 -38.45 7.00
N GLU A 63 -15.09 -38.94 8.14
CA GLU A 63 -15.34 -38.35 9.45
C GLU A 63 -14.03 -38.19 10.23
N SER A 64 -13.95 -37.13 11.04
CA SER A 64 -12.89 -36.95 12.03
C SER A 64 -13.49 -37.08 13.42
N SER A 65 -12.81 -37.81 14.32
CA SER A 65 -13.23 -37.91 15.72
C SER A 65 -13.10 -36.59 16.48
N ASP A 66 -12.28 -35.65 15.99
CA ASP A 66 -12.07 -34.31 16.58
C ASP A 66 -11.65 -33.30 15.49
N THR A 67 -12.62 -32.50 15.04
CA THR A 67 -12.43 -31.49 13.99
C THR A 67 -11.65 -30.25 14.44
N ASP A 68 -11.41 -30.08 15.74
CA ASP A 68 -10.52 -29.04 16.27
C ASP A 68 -9.05 -29.48 16.21
N VAL A 69 -8.77 -30.80 16.15
CA VAL A 69 -7.43 -31.38 15.96
C VAL A 69 -7.10 -31.56 14.48
N LEU A 70 -7.96 -32.25 13.73
CA LEU A 70 -7.81 -32.45 12.28
C LEU A 70 -9.16 -32.49 11.58
N GLU A 71 -9.21 -31.94 10.36
CA GLU A 71 -10.39 -32.00 9.49
C GLU A 71 -10.11 -32.86 8.28
N VAL A 72 -11.10 -33.60 7.81
CA VAL A 72 -11.00 -34.41 6.59
C VAL A 72 -12.05 -33.92 5.60
N VAL A 73 -11.62 -33.62 4.38
CA VAL A 73 -12.50 -33.24 3.27
C VAL A 73 -12.09 -34.07 2.05
N ASP A 74 -13.01 -34.87 1.52
CA ASP A 74 -12.81 -35.69 0.33
C ASP A 74 -11.52 -36.54 0.38
N GLY A 75 -11.25 -37.18 1.53
CA GLY A 75 -10.05 -38.00 1.75
C GLY A 75 -8.74 -37.23 1.94
N VAL A 76 -8.79 -35.90 2.06
CA VAL A 76 -7.64 -35.07 2.42
C VAL A 76 -7.77 -34.61 3.86
N VAL A 77 -6.81 -35.03 4.69
CA VAL A 77 -6.72 -34.68 6.11
C VAL A 77 -5.89 -33.42 6.30
N PHE A 78 -6.37 -32.47 7.09
CA PHE A 78 -5.76 -31.18 7.37
C PHE A 78 -5.55 -31.00 8.88
N ALA A 79 -4.30 -30.77 9.32
CA ALA A 79 -3.98 -30.60 10.74
C ALA A 79 -4.24 -29.17 11.25
N LYS A 80 -5.08 -29.01 12.29
CA LYS A 80 -5.48 -27.72 12.85
C LYS A 80 -4.82 -27.38 14.18
N SER A 81 -4.72 -28.35 15.09
CA SER A 81 -4.13 -28.18 16.41
C SER A 81 -3.36 -29.43 16.84
N GLN A 82 -2.43 -29.29 17.79
CA GLN A 82 -1.67 -30.42 18.29
C GLN A 82 -2.58 -31.35 19.10
N GLY A 83 -2.48 -32.65 18.86
CA GLY A 83 -3.32 -33.64 19.52
C GLY A 83 -3.33 -34.96 18.75
N THR A 84 -4.18 -35.88 19.20
CA THR A 84 -4.39 -37.15 18.52
C THR A 84 -5.88 -37.26 18.20
N ALA A 85 -6.19 -37.58 16.95
CA ALA A 85 -7.55 -37.79 16.47
C ALA A 85 -7.55 -38.87 15.40
N SER A 86 -8.70 -39.52 15.20
CA SER A 86 -8.86 -40.55 14.17
C SER A 86 -9.66 -40.03 13.00
N VAL A 87 -9.27 -40.43 11.80
CA VAL A 87 -10.04 -40.24 10.56
C VAL A 87 -10.66 -41.57 10.17
N SER A 88 -11.97 -41.58 9.96
CA SER A 88 -12.73 -42.74 9.50
C SER A 88 -13.22 -42.54 8.06
N ALA A 89 -13.11 -43.57 7.25
CA ALA A 89 -13.71 -43.69 5.94
C ALA A 89 -14.84 -44.72 6.01
N ILE A 90 -16.02 -44.38 5.51
CA ILE A 90 -17.21 -45.23 5.51
C ILE A 90 -17.62 -45.48 4.07
N TYR A 91 -17.76 -46.75 3.71
CA TYR A 91 -18.25 -47.18 2.41
C TYR A 91 -19.24 -48.33 2.59
N ASP A 92 -20.48 -48.13 2.16
CA ASP A 92 -21.61 -49.02 2.44
C ASP A 92 -21.75 -49.31 3.95
N ASP A 93 -21.52 -50.56 4.39
CA ASP A 93 -21.58 -50.96 5.80
C ASP A 93 -20.18 -51.15 6.43
N ASP A 94 -19.11 -50.91 5.66
CA ASP A 94 -17.72 -51.05 6.10
C ASP A 94 -17.15 -49.70 6.60
N GLU A 95 -16.38 -49.75 7.69
CA GLU A 95 -15.64 -48.61 8.25
C GLU A 95 -14.16 -48.96 8.43
N GLN A 96 -13.28 -48.08 7.98
CA GLN A 96 -11.85 -48.13 8.26
C GLN A 96 -11.40 -46.83 8.94
N SER A 97 -10.65 -46.94 10.05
CA SER A 97 -10.17 -45.80 10.82
C SER A 97 -8.65 -45.74 10.90
N LEU A 98 -8.08 -44.54 10.92
CA LEU A 98 -6.66 -44.26 11.09
C LEU A 98 -6.45 -43.21 12.18
N GLU A 99 -5.73 -43.57 13.24
CA GLU A 99 -5.30 -42.63 14.27
C GLU A 99 -4.08 -41.82 13.80
N LEU A 100 -4.16 -40.50 13.91
CA LEU A 100 -3.11 -39.54 13.55
C LEU A 100 -2.75 -38.66 14.74
N THR A 101 -1.46 -38.41 14.93
CA THR A 101 -0.93 -37.47 15.93
C THR A 101 -0.37 -36.23 15.23
N VAL A 102 -0.94 -35.07 15.56
CA VAL A 102 -0.49 -33.77 15.06
C VAL A 102 0.59 -33.20 15.96
N VAL A 103 1.77 -32.95 15.39
CA VAL A 103 2.94 -32.39 16.09
C VAL A 103 3.17 -30.93 15.72
N ALA A 104 3.90 -30.20 16.58
CA ALA A 104 4.16 -28.77 16.37
C ALA A 104 4.89 -28.50 15.04
N ALA A 105 4.47 -27.43 14.35
CA ALA A 105 5.24 -26.86 13.26
C ALA A 105 6.35 -25.93 13.78
N ALA A 106 7.38 -25.69 12.97
CA ALA A 106 8.45 -24.76 13.30
C ALA A 106 7.98 -23.29 13.38
N SER A 107 6.82 -22.99 12.78
CA SER A 107 6.27 -21.64 12.69
C SER A 107 4.76 -21.68 12.46
N THR A 108 4.06 -20.65 12.92
CA THR A 108 2.60 -20.55 12.83
C THR A 108 2.18 -19.66 11.64
N PRO A 109 0.98 -19.90 11.09
CA PRO A 109 0.34 -19.00 10.16
C PRO A 109 0.20 -17.58 10.73
N TYR A 110 0.45 -16.57 9.92
CA TYR A 110 0.15 -15.18 10.26
C TYR A 110 -0.18 -14.36 9.00
N ILE A 111 -0.80 -13.20 9.21
CA ILE A 111 -1.12 -12.22 8.16
C ILE A 111 -0.24 -10.99 8.38
N ASP A 112 0.42 -10.51 7.33
CA ASP A 112 1.43 -9.44 7.40
C ASP A 112 0.85 -8.06 7.04
N GLU A 113 0.05 -7.48 7.93
CA GLU A 113 -0.58 -6.14 7.76
C GLU A 113 -0.67 -5.40 9.10
N THR A 114 -0.37 -4.09 9.12
CA THR A 114 -0.21 -3.34 10.39
C THR A 114 -1.22 -2.20 10.60
N GLU A 115 -1.65 -1.48 9.57
CA GLU A 115 -2.72 -0.48 9.65
C GLU A 115 -3.32 -0.11 8.27
N MET A 116 -4.47 0.56 8.26
CA MET A 116 -5.13 1.11 7.07
C MET A 116 -5.48 2.59 7.26
N SER A 117 -5.30 3.38 6.20
CA SER A 117 -5.78 4.76 6.12
C SER A 117 -6.54 5.00 4.82
N LEU A 118 -7.79 5.43 4.92
CA LEU A 118 -8.69 5.66 3.78
C LEU A 118 -9.24 7.09 3.80
N ILE A 119 -9.85 7.51 2.70
CA ILE A 119 -10.57 8.78 2.56
C ILE A 119 -12.05 8.49 2.32
N VAL A 120 -12.95 9.22 2.99
CA VAL A 120 -14.42 9.06 2.82
C VAL A 120 -14.82 9.08 1.33
N GLY A 121 -15.71 8.16 0.95
CA GLY A 121 -16.18 7.98 -0.43
C GLY A 121 -15.23 7.18 -1.32
N GLY A 122 -14.02 6.84 -0.84
CA GLY A 122 -13.09 5.96 -1.53
C GLY A 122 -13.42 4.48 -1.33
N ASP A 123 -13.17 3.69 -2.38
CA ASP A 123 -13.16 2.23 -2.35
C ASP A 123 -11.71 1.74 -2.44
N PHE A 124 -11.36 0.71 -1.66
CA PHE A 124 -10.02 0.12 -1.64
C PHE A 124 -10.09 -1.40 -1.60
N THR A 125 -9.40 -2.08 -2.52
CA THR A 125 -9.28 -3.55 -2.49
C THR A 125 -8.13 -3.96 -1.57
N PHE A 126 -8.48 -4.56 -0.44
CA PHE A 126 -7.53 -5.08 0.54
C PHE A 126 -7.08 -6.50 0.16
N ASN A 127 -5.77 -6.72 0.03
CA ASN A 127 -5.19 -7.98 -0.44
C ASN A 127 -4.25 -8.57 0.63
N PRO A 128 -4.80 -9.22 1.67
CA PRO A 128 -3.98 -9.86 2.70
C PRO A 128 -3.21 -11.07 2.14
N TYR A 129 -2.06 -11.36 2.76
CA TYR A 129 -1.25 -12.53 2.46
C TYR A 129 -1.08 -13.40 3.70
N LEU A 130 -1.24 -14.71 3.52
CA LEU A 130 -0.99 -15.72 4.55
C LEU A 130 0.45 -16.19 4.46
N TYR A 131 1.20 -16.05 5.55
CA TYR A 131 2.52 -16.64 5.71
C TYR A 131 2.42 -17.91 6.56
N VAL A 132 2.87 -19.04 6.03
CA VAL A 132 3.04 -20.29 6.80
C VAL A 132 4.49 -20.74 6.64
N ASN A 133 5.17 -20.98 7.76
CA ASN A 133 6.58 -21.34 7.77
C ASN A 133 7.51 -20.41 6.97
N GLY A 134 7.26 -19.10 7.06
CA GLY A 134 8.04 -18.08 6.36
C GLY A 134 7.82 -18.02 4.84
N THR A 135 6.84 -18.78 4.32
CA THR A 135 6.44 -18.77 2.91
C THR A 135 5.07 -18.14 2.77
N ALA A 136 4.92 -17.19 1.84
CA ALA A 136 3.62 -16.59 1.50
C ALA A 136 2.81 -17.51 0.57
N PHE A 137 1.50 -17.58 0.78
CA PHE A 137 0.56 -18.33 -0.05
C PHE A 137 -0.53 -17.42 -0.62
N ASP A 138 -0.84 -17.59 -1.90
CA ASP A 138 -1.77 -16.77 -2.68
C ASP A 138 -3.15 -17.43 -2.90
N ASN A 139 -3.29 -18.69 -2.51
CA ASN A 139 -4.52 -19.48 -2.65
C ASN A 139 -5.34 -19.60 -1.34
N ALA A 140 -5.03 -18.79 -0.33
CA ALA A 140 -5.88 -18.64 0.84
C ALA A 140 -7.10 -17.76 0.51
N THR A 141 -8.22 -18.04 1.17
CA THR A 141 -9.41 -17.19 1.14
C THR A 141 -9.48 -16.37 2.41
N TYR A 142 -10.09 -15.19 2.32
CA TYR A 142 -10.12 -14.24 3.43
C TYR A 142 -11.52 -13.76 3.71
N THR A 143 -11.87 -13.69 5.00
CA THR A 143 -13.06 -13.02 5.49
C THR A 143 -12.62 -11.80 6.28
N VAL A 144 -13.14 -10.63 5.90
CA VAL A 144 -12.83 -9.37 6.59
C VAL A 144 -14.10 -8.76 7.15
N VAL A 145 -14.08 -8.40 8.43
CA VAL A 145 -15.21 -7.80 9.13
C VAL A 145 -14.78 -6.50 9.77
N SER A 146 -15.57 -5.45 9.62
CA SER A 146 -15.34 -4.17 10.29
C SER A 146 -16.05 -4.12 11.64
N SER A 147 -15.39 -3.57 12.66
CA SER A 147 -16.01 -3.26 13.95
C SER A 147 -17.01 -2.09 13.88
N ASN A 148 -16.94 -1.25 12.84
CA ASN A 148 -17.79 -0.09 12.67
C ASN A 148 -18.10 0.16 11.18
N THR A 149 -19.24 -0.36 10.72
CA THR A 149 -19.66 -0.24 9.32
C THR A 149 -20.08 1.17 8.91
N SER A 150 -20.39 2.06 9.87
CA SER A 150 -20.64 3.48 9.58
C SER A 150 -19.36 4.23 9.20
N VAL A 151 -18.19 3.71 9.59
CA VAL A 151 -16.86 4.24 9.22
C VAL A 151 -16.34 3.54 7.98
N VAL A 152 -16.25 2.20 8.00
CA VAL A 152 -15.77 1.40 6.88
C VAL A 152 -16.57 0.10 6.78
N SER A 153 -17.08 -0.20 5.59
CA SER A 153 -17.77 -1.47 5.31
C SER A 153 -16.94 -2.35 4.38
N VAL A 154 -17.17 -3.66 4.41
CA VAL A 154 -16.45 -4.64 3.60
C VAL A 154 -17.44 -5.29 2.64
N ALA A 155 -17.17 -5.20 1.34
CA ALA A 155 -17.90 -5.88 0.27
C ALA A 155 -17.16 -7.16 -0.17
N GLU A 156 -17.75 -7.89 -1.12
CA GLU A 156 -17.13 -9.09 -1.70
C GLU A 156 -15.72 -8.81 -2.24
N GLY A 157 -14.84 -9.81 -2.17
CA GLY A 157 -13.46 -9.69 -2.62
C GLY A 157 -12.59 -8.76 -1.76
N CYS A 158 -12.92 -8.61 -0.47
CA CYS A 158 -12.19 -7.74 0.48
C CYS A 158 -12.13 -6.27 0.04
N VAL A 159 -13.18 -5.78 -0.63
CA VAL A 159 -13.28 -4.37 -1.02
C VAL A 159 -13.80 -3.56 0.16
N LEU A 160 -12.95 -2.70 0.71
CA LEU A 160 -13.29 -1.74 1.76
C LEU A 160 -13.95 -0.52 1.14
N LYS A 161 -15.10 -0.10 1.69
CA LYS A 161 -15.78 1.16 1.33
C LYS A 161 -15.72 2.11 2.52
N ALA A 162 -15.08 3.27 2.32
CA ALA A 162 -14.95 4.30 3.34
C ALA A 162 -16.23 5.14 3.42
N ASN A 163 -17.07 4.89 4.42
CA ASN A 163 -18.41 5.45 4.53
C ASN A 163 -18.46 6.77 5.29
N GLY A 164 -17.61 6.92 6.31
CA GLY A 164 -17.61 8.09 7.19
C GLY A 164 -16.30 8.22 7.94
N ALA A 165 -15.94 9.45 8.30
CA ALA A 165 -14.71 9.71 9.01
C ALA A 165 -14.74 9.12 10.43
N GLY A 166 -13.59 8.63 10.89
CA GLY A 166 -13.44 8.03 12.20
C GLY A 166 -12.55 6.80 12.17
N GLU A 167 -12.61 6.03 13.26
CA GLU A 167 -11.79 4.86 13.47
C GLU A 167 -12.63 3.59 13.50
N ALA A 168 -12.07 2.52 12.96
CA ALA A 168 -12.60 1.18 13.02
C ALA A 168 -11.45 0.17 13.17
N THR A 169 -11.81 -1.07 13.47
CA THR A 169 -10.88 -2.19 13.49
C THR A 169 -11.38 -3.25 12.53
N LEU A 170 -10.54 -3.68 11.61
CA LEU A 170 -10.84 -4.78 10.70
C LEU A 170 -10.34 -6.09 11.31
N SER A 171 -11.20 -7.09 11.39
CA SER A 171 -10.83 -8.47 11.71
C SER A 171 -10.67 -9.24 10.41
N VAL A 172 -9.46 -9.70 10.14
CA VAL A 172 -9.09 -10.46 8.93
C VAL A 172 -8.87 -11.90 9.36
N LYS A 173 -9.61 -12.82 8.74
CA LYS A 173 -9.50 -14.26 8.97
C LYS A 173 -9.10 -14.94 7.68
N ALA A 174 -8.06 -15.77 7.73
CA ALA A 174 -7.62 -16.57 6.60
C ALA A 174 -8.17 -18.00 6.73
N SER A 175 -8.65 -18.54 5.63
CA SER A 175 -9.01 -19.95 5.45
C SER A 175 -8.17 -20.51 4.31
N TRP A 176 -7.64 -21.71 4.48
CA TRP A 176 -6.72 -22.30 3.50
C TRP A 176 -6.80 -23.81 3.58
N ARG A 177 -6.80 -24.47 2.41
CA ARG A 177 -6.84 -25.94 2.32
C ARG A 177 -7.96 -26.56 3.17
N GLY A 178 -9.19 -26.10 2.99
CA GLY A 178 -10.36 -26.59 3.74
C GLY A 178 -10.44 -26.12 5.19
N ILE A 179 -9.34 -25.74 5.83
CA ILE A 179 -9.36 -25.25 7.21
C ILE A 179 -9.82 -23.79 7.28
N THR A 180 -10.83 -23.53 8.09
CA THR A 180 -11.33 -22.18 8.37
C THR A 180 -10.57 -21.50 9.51
N ASP A 181 -10.40 -20.17 9.42
CA ASP A 181 -9.86 -19.33 10.50
C ASP A 181 -8.46 -19.72 10.99
N ILE A 182 -7.60 -20.26 10.12
CA ILE A 182 -6.24 -20.72 10.45
C ILE A 182 -5.30 -19.61 10.93
N ALA A 183 -5.59 -18.37 10.55
CA ALA A 183 -4.90 -17.18 11.00
C ALA A 183 -5.93 -16.06 11.16
N THR A 184 -5.79 -15.27 12.23
CA THR A 184 -6.58 -14.07 12.45
C THR A 184 -5.65 -12.90 12.71
N ALA A 185 -5.93 -11.78 12.06
CA ALA A 185 -5.27 -10.50 12.32
C ALA A 185 -6.31 -9.42 12.61
N THR A 186 -5.85 -8.38 13.31
CA THR A 186 -6.65 -7.22 13.68
C THR A 186 -5.92 -6.00 13.18
N LEU A 187 -6.59 -5.21 12.33
CA LEU A 187 -5.99 -4.10 11.61
C LEU A 187 -6.71 -2.81 12.00
N PRO A 188 -6.04 -1.86 12.68
CA PRO A 188 -6.57 -0.51 12.86
C PRO A 188 -6.84 0.13 11.50
N CYS A 189 -8.00 0.74 11.34
CA CYS A 189 -8.40 1.44 10.12
C CYS A 189 -8.90 2.84 10.47
N VAL A 190 -8.23 3.86 9.93
CA VAL A 190 -8.64 5.26 10.05
C VAL A 190 -9.21 5.73 8.72
N VAL A 191 -10.42 6.28 8.74
CA VAL A 191 -11.02 6.95 7.60
C VAL A 191 -10.98 8.44 7.86
N ASN A 192 -10.27 9.19 7.01
CA ASN A 192 -10.19 10.63 7.09
C ASN A 192 -11.30 11.28 6.25
N GLU A 193 -11.73 12.46 6.65
CA GLU A 193 -12.68 13.27 5.88
C GLU A 193 -12.16 13.51 4.47
N ASN A 194 -13.07 13.47 3.50
CA ASN A 194 -12.77 13.84 2.11
C ASN A 194 -12.99 15.34 1.94
N GLU A 195 -12.21 16.11 2.68
CA GLU A 195 -12.28 17.55 2.70
C GLU A 195 -10.87 18.13 2.59
N GLY A 196 -10.76 19.31 1.99
CA GLY A 196 -9.48 19.98 1.90
C GLY A 196 -9.52 21.26 1.09
N ILE A 197 -8.46 22.06 1.24
CA ILE A 197 -8.20 23.23 0.41
C ILE A 197 -6.90 22.95 -0.36
N VAL A 198 -7.00 22.96 -1.68
CA VAL A 198 -5.87 22.76 -2.59
C VAL A 198 -5.48 24.11 -3.19
N PRO A 199 -4.43 24.78 -2.68
CA PRO A 199 -3.96 26.02 -3.28
C PRO A 199 -3.34 25.76 -4.66
N THR A 200 -3.49 26.74 -5.56
CA THR A 200 -2.89 26.70 -6.90
C THR A 200 -1.36 26.60 -6.81
N HIS A 201 -0.77 27.20 -5.79
CA HIS A 201 0.66 27.16 -5.49
C HIS A 201 0.90 26.59 -4.08
N LYS A 202 1.83 25.66 -3.93
CA LYS A 202 2.31 25.22 -2.60
C LYS A 202 3.42 26.12 -2.06
N ASP A 203 4.23 26.66 -2.97
CA ASP A 203 5.32 27.56 -2.69
C ASP A 203 5.24 28.72 -3.68
N ILE A 204 5.46 29.95 -3.20
CA ILE A 204 5.51 31.16 -4.02
C ILE A 204 6.87 31.82 -3.78
N VAL A 205 7.54 32.18 -4.87
CA VAL A 205 8.74 33.02 -4.84
C VAL A 205 8.39 34.37 -5.42
N LEU A 206 8.51 35.41 -4.61
CA LEU A 206 8.38 36.80 -5.01
C LEU A 206 9.74 37.49 -4.92
N TYR A 207 9.83 38.66 -5.54
CA TYR A 207 11.00 39.52 -5.44
C TYR A 207 10.67 40.81 -4.70
N ASP A 208 11.69 41.44 -4.14
CA ASP A 208 11.58 42.74 -3.48
C ASP A 208 11.21 43.89 -4.44
N VAL A 209 11.28 43.64 -5.76
CA VAL A 209 10.95 44.59 -6.83
C VAL A 209 10.14 43.93 -7.94
N GLU A 210 9.20 44.69 -8.54
CA GLU A 210 8.55 44.29 -9.79
C GLU A 210 9.36 44.81 -10.98
N LYS A 211 9.97 43.91 -11.75
CA LYS A 211 10.78 44.27 -12.91
C LYS A 211 10.73 43.21 -14.00
N SER A 212 10.87 43.65 -15.24
CA SER A 212 11.17 42.78 -16.37
C SER A 212 12.46 43.24 -17.02
N PHE A 213 13.38 42.32 -17.29
CA PHE A 213 14.63 42.61 -17.99
C PHE A 213 15.03 41.43 -18.87
N ARG A 214 15.23 41.68 -20.17
CA ARG A 214 15.61 40.67 -21.18
C ARG A 214 14.74 39.40 -21.17
N GLY A 215 13.45 39.56 -20.86
CA GLY A 215 12.49 38.44 -20.81
C GLY A 215 12.49 37.67 -19.48
N GLN A 216 13.37 38.00 -18.54
CA GLN A 216 13.24 37.56 -17.14
C GLN A 216 12.30 38.50 -16.41
N ASN A 217 11.33 37.93 -15.69
CA ASN A 217 10.34 38.67 -14.93
C ASN A 217 10.53 38.39 -13.44
N PHE A 218 10.67 39.46 -12.68
CA PHE A 218 10.72 39.48 -11.23
C PHE A 218 9.38 40.05 -10.76
N SER A 219 8.46 39.18 -10.37
CA SER A 219 7.16 39.59 -9.83
C SER A 219 7.29 39.84 -8.33
N ASN A 220 6.73 40.95 -7.84
CA ASN A 220 6.67 41.25 -6.41
C ASN A 220 5.28 41.01 -5.80
N ALA A 221 4.34 40.51 -6.59
CA ALA A 221 2.97 40.23 -6.21
C ALA A 221 2.46 38.95 -6.89
N GLU A 222 1.44 38.33 -6.30
CA GLU A 222 0.78 37.13 -6.80
C GLU A 222 -0.70 37.15 -6.40
N GLU A 223 -1.58 36.65 -7.27
CA GLU A 223 -2.99 36.44 -6.94
C GLU A 223 -3.19 35.03 -6.37
N LEU A 224 -3.70 34.96 -5.15
CA LEU A 224 -3.95 33.74 -4.42
C LEU A 224 -5.25 33.10 -4.91
N SER A 225 -5.20 31.81 -5.19
CA SER A 225 -6.37 31.00 -5.51
C SER A 225 -6.21 29.60 -4.96
N ALA A 226 -7.34 28.99 -4.63
CA ALA A 226 -7.39 27.60 -4.17
C ALA A 226 -8.75 26.98 -4.44
N GLN A 227 -8.77 25.65 -4.59
CA GLN A 227 -9.97 24.87 -4.75
C GLN A 227 -10.34 24.21 -3.41
N VAL A 228 -11.56 24.42 -2.94
CA VAL A 228 -12.08 23.72 -1.76
C VAL A 228 -12.85 22.48 -2.20
N PHE A 229 -12.63 21.39 -1.46
CA PHE A 229 -13.35 20.13 -1.60
C PHE A 229 -14.11 19.82 -0.30
N SER A 230 -15.36 19.39 -0.44
CA SER A 230 -16.19 18.89 0.66
C SER A 230 -16.86 17.60 0.23
N ALA A 231 -16.67 16.53 1.00
CA ALA A 231 -17.08 15.17 0.62
C ALA A 231 -16.60 14.74 -0.78
N GLY A 232 -15.41 15.22 -1.20
CA GLY A 232 -14.84 14.94 -2.53
C GLY A 232 -15.41 15.76 -3.67
N GLU A 233 -16.40 16.61 -3.43
CA GLU A 233 -16.97 17.51 -4.42
C GLU A 233 -16.38 18.92 -4.33
N VAL A 234 -16.29 19.59 -5.47
CA VAL A 234 -15.86 20.98 -5.55
C VAL A 234 -16.90 21.87 -4.87
N VAL A 235 -16.45 22.67 -3.91
CA VAL A 235 -17.26 23.73 -3.32
C VAL A 235 -17.17 24.96 -4.23
N GLU A 236 -18.25 25.22 -4.96
CA GLU A 236 -18.36 26.37 -5.85
C GLU A 236 -18.34 27.69 -5.08
N ASN A 237 -17.57 28.66 -5.57
CA ASN A 237 -17.41 29.99 -4.98
C ASN A 237 -17.04 29.96 -3.49
N ALA A 238 -16.15 29.05 -3.10
CA ALA A 238 -15.65 28.98 -1.74
C ALA A 238 -14.90 30.28 -1.36
N ASP A 239 -15.30 30.90 -0.26
CA ASP A 239 -14.65 32.10 0.28
C ASP A 239 -13.49 31.70 1.20
N ILE A 240 -12.26 31.98 0.76
CA ILE A 240 -11.04 31.61 1.48
C ILE A 240 -10.39 32.87 2.02
N VAL A 241 -10.26 32.93 3.34
CA VAL A 241 -9.59 34.04 4.01
C VAL A 241 -8.12 33.71 4.18
N TRP A 242 -7.28 34.54 3.57
CA TRP A 242 -5.82 34.42 3.63
C TRP A 242 -5.21 35.36 4.66
N THR A 243 -4.26 34.85 5.43
CA THR A 243 -3.42 35.65 6.34
C THR A 243 -1.95 35.29 6.17
N SER A 244 -1.05 36.22 6.55
CA SER A 244 0.39 35.98 6.58
C SER A 244 0.85 35.87 8.04
N GLU A 245 1.66 34.85 8.35
CA GLU A 245 2.29 34.73 9.68
C GLU A 245 3.29 35.87 9.94
N ASN A 246 3.86 36.46 8.88
CA ASN A 246 4.78 37.58 8.96
C ASN A 246 4.51 38.61 7.83
N GLU A 247 3.71 39.62 8.16
CA GLU A 247 3.35 40.71 7.25
C GLU A 247 4.48 41.70 6.95
N ASP A 248 5.61 41.64 7.65
CA ASP A 248 6.81 42.44 7.34
C ASP A 248 7.55 41.86 6.13
N VAL A 249 7.43 40.55 5.87
CA VAL A 249 7.99 39.86 4.70
C VAL A 249 7.03 39.96 3.52
N ALA A 250 5.78 39.52 3.68
CA ALA A 250 4.76 39.62 2.65
C ALA A 250 3.37 39.79 3.29
N ILE A 251 2.57 40.69 2.73
CA ILE A 251 1.22 41.04 3.20
C ILE A 251 0.16 40.53 2.22
N VAL A 252 -1.00 40.13 2.75
CA VAL A 252 -2.15 39.74 1.93
C VAL A 252 -3.31 40.70 2.19
N SER A 253 -3.97 41.13 1.12
CA SER A 253 -5.19 41.94 1.18
C SER A 253 -6.25 41.32 0.27
N GLY A 254 -7.21 40.60 0.85
CA GLY A 254 -8.14 39.76 0.08
C GLY A 254 -7.39 38.58 -0.54
N GLU A 255 -7.43 38.47 -1.87
CA GLU A 255 -6.73 37.43 -2.63
C GLU A 255 -5.39 37.93 -3.20
N GLN A 256 -4.96 39.15 -2.89
CA GLN A 256 -3.73 39.72 -3.45
C GLN A 256 -2.58 39.63 -2.45
N LEU A 257 -1.52 38.90 -2.80
CA LEU A 257 -0.26 38.81 -2.05
C LEU A 257 0.74 39.83 -2.59
N GLN A 258 1.41 40.55 -1.68
CA GLN A 258 2.44 41.54 -2.01
C GLN A 258 3.69 41.35 -1.14
N ALA A 259 4.86 41.30 -1.77
CA ALA A 259 6.15 41.32 -1.09
C ALA A 259 6.42 42.67 -0.43
N LYS A 260 7.06 42.66 0.74
CA LYS A 260 7.52 43.85 1.48
C LYS A 260 9.02 43.85 1.74
N SER A 261 9.56 42.73 2.21
CA SER A 261 11.00 42.60 2.50
C SER A 261 11.49 41.19 2.30
N VAL A 262 12.79 41.07 1.96
CA VAL A 262 13.44 39.78 1.76
C VAL A 262 13.37 38.92 3.01
N GLY A 263 13.00 37.65 2.84
CA GLY A 263 12.79 36.71 3.94
C GLY A 263 11.79 35.63 3.55
N THR A 264 11.35 34.86 4.55
CA THR A 264 10.36 33.79 4.35
C THR A 264 9.17 33.99 5.28
N THR A 265 7.98 33.70 4.81
CA THR A 265 6.75 33.66 5.61
C THR A 265 5.88 32.49 5.18
N LYS A 266 4.86 32.19 5.97
CA LYS A 266 3.83 31.21 5.65
C LYS A 266 2.50 31.92 5.53
N LEU A 267 1.75 31.60 4.48
CA LEU A 267 0.36 32.02 4.37
C LEU A 267 -0.55 30.92 4.89
N ILE A 268 -1.63 31.33 5.56
CA ILE A 268 -2.67 30.45 6.07
C ILE A 268 -3.96 30.77 5.30
N GLY A 269 -4.43 29.83 4.50
CA GLY A 269 -5.72 29.92 3.82
C GLY A 269 -6.78 29.21 4.65
N THR A 270 -7.83 29.92 5.08
CA THR A 270 -8.89 29.38 5.92
C THR A 270 -10.22 29.40 5.19
N TYR A 271 -10.86 28.24 5.08
CA TYR A 271 -12.25 28.12 4.62
C TYR A 271 -13.14 27.80 5.80
N THR A 272 -14.22 28.56 5.99
CA THR A 272 -15.21 28.32 7.04
C THR A 272 -16.49 27.75 6.43
N LYS A 273 -16.83 26.53 6.83
CA LYS A 273 -18.03 25.82 6.40
C LYS A 273 -19.29 26.50 6.94
N ALA A 274 -20.44 26.16 6.35
CA ALA A 274 -21.74 26.68 6.78
C ALA A 274 -22.12 26.32 8.23
N ASN A 275 -21.57 25.24 8.79
CA ASN A 275 -21.76 24.84 10.18
C ASN A 275 -20.85 25.60 11.17
N GLY A 276 -19.96 26.47 10.68
CA GLY A 276 -19.01 27.25 11.47
C GLY A 276 -17.67 26.56 11.74
N GLU A 277 -17.46 25.32 11.29
CA GLU A 277 -16.16 24.67 11.33
C GLU A 277 -15.24 25.24 10.26
N SER A 278 -13.93 25.25 10.51
CA SER A 278 -12.94 25.74 9.55
C SER A 278 -11.91 24.68 9.23
N ILE A 279 -11.53 24.62 7.96
CA ILE A 279 -10.37 23.87 7.48
C ILE A 279 -9.32 24.86 6.98
N GLN A 280 -8.05 24.45 7.01
CA GLN A 280 -6.92 25.31 6.65
C GLN A 280 -5.96 24.63 5.69
N THR A 281 -5.27 25.44 4.90
CA THR A 281 -4.10 25.05 4.10
C THR A 281 -3.00 26.08 4.24
N PHE A 282 -1.81 25.75 3.73
CA PHE A 282 -0.65 26.61 3.85
C PHE A 282 0.09 26.74 2.52
N ILE A 283 0.65 27.93 2.30
CA ILE A 283 1.56 28.23 1.21
C ILE A 283 2.85 28.77 1.82
N ASN A 284 4.01 28.25 1.43
CA ASN A 284 5.28 28.86 1.83
C ASN A 284 5.61 29.99 0.87
N VAL A 285 6.09 31.11 1.40
CA VAL A 285 6.47 32.27 0.59
C VAL A 285 7.91 32.63 0.89
N ALA A 286 8.71 32.77 -0.16
CA ALA A 286 10.03 33.39 -0.10
C ALA A 286 10.00 34.69 -0.88
N VAL A 287 10.52 35.75 -0.27
CA VAL A 287 10.80 37.02 -0.95
C VAL A 287 12.31 37.11 -1.09
N GLU A 288 12.79 37.21 -2.33
CA GLU A 288 14.20 37.22 -2.67
C GLU A 288 14.62 38.55 -3.29
N TYR A 289 15.93 38.80 -3.33
CA TYR A 289 16.47 39.88 -4.16
C TYR A 289 16.37 39.48 -5.63
N ALA A 290 15.94 40.41 -6.49
CA ALA A 290 16.07 40.20 -7.92
C ALA A 290 17.56 40.14 -8.31
N VAL A 291 18.04 38.96 -8.71
CA VAL A 291 19.42 38.76 -9.18
C VAL A 291 19.42 38.56 -10.70
N LEU A 292 20.21 39.36 -11.40
CA LEU A 292 20.48 39.19 -12.83
C LEU A 292 21.85 38.55 -13.00
N ASP A 293 21.86 37.32 -13.51
CA ASP A 293 23.09 36.69 -14.02
C ASP A 293 23.31 37.14 -15.47
N LEU A 294 24.44 37.82 -15.72
CA LEU A 294 24.83 38.38 -17.02
C LEU A 294 26.11 37.72 -17.57
N ASN A 295 26.41 36.50 -17.15
CA ASN A 295 27.66 35.77 -17.40
C ASN A 295 28.20 35.80 -18.85
N ASP A 296 27.37 36.02 -19.88
CA ASP A 296 27.78 35.98 -21.30
C ASP A 296 27.60 37.28 -22.12
N ASP A 297 27.04 38.37 -21.56
CA ASP A 297 26.48 39.46 -22.39
C ASP A 297 27.01 40.88 -22.11
N LEU A 298 28.04 41.06 -21.28
CA LEU A 298 28.62 42.39 -21.07
C LEU A 298 29.72 42.70 -22.11
N LEU A 299 29.32 43.14 -23.31
CA LEU A 299 30.23 43.72 -24.29
C LEU A 299 30.58 45.17 -23.91
N ILE A 300 31.74 45.37 -23.29
CA ILE A 300 32.32 46.71 -23.11
C ILE A 300 33.11 47.04 -24.39
N GLY A 301 32.54 47.89 -25.24
CA GLY A 301 33.26 48.47 -26.37
C GLY A 301 34.29 49.49 -25.87
N LEU A 302 35.59 49.21 -26.06
CA LEU A 302 36.64 50.21 -25.91
C LEU A 302 36.90 50.83 -27.28
N ASN A 303 36.62 52.13 -27.44
CA ASN A 303 37.03 52.86 -28.65
C ASN A 303 38.45 53.39 -28.44
N GLU A 304 39.41 52.88 -29.23
CA GLU A 304 40.86 53.13 -29.06
C GLU A 304 41.27 54.61 -29.19
N THR A 305 40.40 55.47 -29.70
CA THR A 305 40.77 56.86 -29.99
C THR A 305 40.47 57.88 -28.90
N ASP A 306 39.57 57.59 -27.94
CA ASP A 306 39.05 58.66 -27.06
C ASP A 306 39.14 58.41 -25.55
N ASN A 307 39.69 57.28 -25.06
CA ASN A 307 39.68 56.93 -23.63
C ASN A 307 38.28 57.06 -22.97
N LEU A 308 37.23 57.04 -23.79
CA LEU A 308 35.84 57.13 -23.42
C LEU A 308 35.25 55.74 -23.62
N VAL A 309 34.67 55.20 -22.56
CA VAL A 309 33.83 54.02 -22.66
C VAL A 309 32.51 54.49 -23.27
N ASP A 310 32.47 54.60 -24.59
CA ASP A 310 31.22 54.86 -25.32
C ASP A 310 30.52 53.52 -25.55
N GLY A 311 29.69 53.17 -24.58
CA GLY A 311 28.68 52.14 -24.74
C GLY A 311 27.35 52.76 -24.34
N ASN A 312 26.26 52.40 -25.02
CA ASN A 312 24.95 52.57 -24.42
C ASN A 312 24.89 51.63 -23.22
N TRP A 313 25.07 52.18 -22.03
CA TRP A 313 24.96 51.41 -20.79
C TRP A 313 23.48 51.31 -20.51
N TYR A 314 22.90 50.16 -20.82
CA TYR A 314 21.50 49.88 -20.52
C TYR A 314 21.34 49.45 -19.06
N PHE A 315 21.89 50.26 -18.14
CA PHE A 315 21.22 50.48 -16.88
C PHE A 315 19.96 51.23 -17.28
N GLY A 316 18.81 50.57 -17.39
CA GLY A 316 17.55 51.26 -17.71
C GLY A 316 17.34 52.53 -16.87
N ASP A 317 16.49 53.45 -17.31
CA ASP A 317 16.31 54.72 -16.59
C ASP A 317 16.08 54.49 -15.08
N GLY A 318 17.00 54.98 -14.24
CA GLY A 318 16.92 54.92 -12.78
C GLY A 318 17.83 53.92 -12.04
N TYR A 319 18.75 53.19 -12.68
CA TYR A 319 19.75 52.41 -11.95
C TYR A 319 21.06 53.20 -11.76
N THR A 320 21.60 53.15 -10.54
CA THR A 320 22.99 53.52 -10.25
C THR A 320 23.74 52.23 -9.89
N ALA A 321 24.62 51.76 -10.78
CA ALA A 321 25.64 50.83 -10.35
C ALA A 321 26.60 51.58 -9.41
N SER A 322 26.89 51.04 -8.22
CA SER A 322 27.76 51.74 -7.25
C SER A 322 29.24 51.37 -7.43
N VAL A 323 29.51 50.12 -7.84
CA VAL A 323 30.86 49.54 -7.98
C VAL A 323 30.84 48.50 -9.09
N ILE A 324 31.89 48.48 -9.93
CA ILE A 324 32.18 47.39 -10.87
C ILE A 324 33.47 46.73 -10.42
N GLU A 325 33.48 45.41 -10.26
CA GLU A 325 34.64 44.62 -9.87
C GLU A 325 35.11 43.76 -11.04
N VAL A 326 36.40 43.84 -11.38
CA VAL A 326 36.98 43.12 -12.51
C VAL A 326 37.90 42.02 -11.98
N GLU A 327 37.42 40.78 -12.00
CA GLU A 327 38.07 39.60 -11.39
C GLU A 327 39.51 39.41 -11.85
N LYS A 328 39.79 39.62 -13.14
CA LYS A 328 41.14 39.41 -13.71
C LYS A 328 42.17 40.47 -13.26
N LEU A 329 41.71 41.61 -12.75
CA LEU A 329 42.58 42.71 -12.32
C LEU A 329 42.66 42.85 -10.80
N GLY A 330 41.78 42.18 -10.03
CA GLY A 330 41.70 42.32 -8.57
C GLY A 330 41.48 43.77 -8.12
N LYS A 331 40.81 44.56 -8.97
CA LYS A 331 40.58 45.99 -8.77
C LYS A 331 39.08 46.28 -8.83
N SER A 332 38.60 46.97 -7.81
CA SER A 332 37.24 47.49 -7.72
C SER A 332 37.24 48.95 -8.17
N TYR A 333 36.29 49.33 -9.02
CA TYR A 333 36.16 50.69 -9.55
C TYR A 333 34.82 51.28 -9.12
N ALA A 334 34.88 52.51 -8.59
CA ALA A 334 33.69 53.28 -8.28
C ALA A 334 33.07 53.79 -9.58
N VAL A 335 31.75 53.63 -9.71
CA VAL A 335 30.98 54.24 -10.79
C VAL A 335 30.48 55.58 -10.27
N THR A 336 30.83 56.67 -10.96
CA THR A 336 30.36 58.02 -10.62
C THR A 336 29.71 58.62 -11.85
N ASP A 337 28.43 58.97 -11.76
CA ASP A 337 27.60 59.63 -12.79
C ASP A 337 28.13 59.50 -14.22
N ASP A 338 27.65 58.47 -14.91
CA ASP A 338 27.90 58.20 -16.34
C ASP A 338 29.36 57.94 -16.73
N SER A 339 30.26 57.71 -15.78
CA SER A 339 31.65 57.34 -16.06
C SER A 339 32.27 56.38 -15.04
N VAL A 340 33.14 55.48 -15.52
CA VAL A 340 34.05 54.72 -14.66
C VAL A 340 35.36 55.51 -14.59
N ALA A 341 35.67 56.07 -13.43
CA ALA A 341 36.93 56.78 -13.20
C ALA A 341 38.00 55.81 -12.68
N GLY A 342 38.95 55.40 -13.55
CA GLY A 342 40.15 54.69 -13.09
C GLY A 342 40.88 53.83 -14.14
N THR A 343 42.11 54.26 -14.45
CA THR A 343 43.18 53.58 -15.21
C THR A 343 42.94 53.16 -16.67
N THR A 344 43.80 53.69 -17.56
CA THR A 344 43.98 53.32 -18.97
C THR A 344 44.28 51.83 -19.16
N PHE A 345 43.52 51.15 -20.03
CA PHE A 345 43.82 49.79 -20.45
C PHE A 345 44.97 49.81 -21.44
N GLY A 346 46.06 49.10 -21.12
CA GLY A 346 47.13 48.79 -22.07
C GLY A 346 46.80 47.48 -22.78
N ASP A 347 46.94 47.50 -24.11
CA ASP A 347 46.76 46.43 -25.10
C ASP A 347 46.81 44.98 -24.57
N ALA A 348 45.66 44.46 -24.15
CA ALA A 348 45.45 43.01 -24.05
C ALA A 348 43.95 42.71 -24.11
N LEU A 349 43.55 42.02 -25.19
CA LEU A 349 42.19 41.58 -25.48
C LEU A 349 41.54 40.83 -24.31
N ALA A 350 40.30 41.21 -24.06
CA ALA A 350 39.50 40.86 -22.89
C ALA A 350 38.87 39.47 -22.98
N GLY A 351 38.82 38.82 -21.81
CA GLY A 351 37.77 37.89 -21.42
C GLY A 351 37.47 38.24 -19.97
N ILE A 352 36.22 38.62 -19.69
CA ILE A 352 35.72 39.04 -18.38
C ILE A 352 34.59 38.06 -18.04
N CYS A 353 34.69 37.39 -16.89
CA CYS A 353 33.59 36.74 -16.19
C CYS A 353 33.22 37.63 -14.99
N VAL A 354 31.95 37.60 -14.57
CA VAL A 354 31.44 38.27 -13.35
C VAL A 354 30.70 37.26 -12.50
#